data_AF-A0A564Q2Y6-F1
#
_entry.id   AF-A0A564Q2Y6-F1
#
_cell.length_a   1.000
_cell.length_b   1.000
_cell.length_c   1.000
_cell.angle_alpha   90.00
_cell.angle_beta   90.00
_cell.angle_gamma   90.00
#
_symmetry.space_group_name_H-M   'P 1'
#
loop_
_entity.id
_entity.type
_entity.pdbx_description
1 polymer ?
#
loop_
_entity_poly.entity_id
_entity_poly.type
_entity_poly.pdbx_seq_one_letter_code
_entity_poly.pdbx_strand_id
1 'polypeptide(L)'
;MVVYPEDELIKKMREKLETDEGKNIYRSCMSTVEPVHGDMQKNRGFIQFALRGLEKVNVEYNLLAIAHNIRKIIIHAKDNLKKIIGKPINAI
;
A
#
# COMPACT_ATOMS: atom_id res chain seq x y z
N MET A 1 9.04 15.45 13.29
CA MET A 1 9.37 16.09 12.00
C MET A 1 8.49 17.33 11.92
N VAL A 2 9.06 18.52 12.10
CA VAL A 2 8.30 19.77 12.04
C VAL A 2 8.13 20.11 10.57
N VAL A 3 6.87 20.29 10.16
CA VAL A 3 6.49 20.55 8.77
C VAL A 3 6.29 22.06 8.65
N TYR A 4 7.23 22.75 8.02
CA TYR A 4 7.20 24.21 7.88
C TYR A 4 6.40 24.62 6.63
N PRO A 5 5.42 25.54 6.74
CA PRO A 5 4.63 26.00 5.59
C PRO A 5 5.47 26.59 4.44
N GLU A 6 6.65 27.12 4.75
CA GLU A 6 7.62 27.65 3.80
C GLU A 6 8.41 26.60 3.00
N ASP A 7 8.27 25.30 3.31
CA ASP A 7 8.99 24.24 2.59
C ASP A 7 8.50 24.14 1.13
N GLU A 8 9.42 24.36 0.19
CA GLU A 8 9.16 24.42 -1.24
C GLU A 8 8.48 23.13 -1.76
N LEU A 9 8.84 21.97 -1.19
CA LEU A 9 8.26 20.68 -1.59
C LEU A 9 6.78 20.58 -1.21
N ILE A 10 6.41 21.14 -0.06
CA ILE A 10 5.02 21.15 0.41
C ILE A 10 4.18 22.07 -0.44
N LYS A 11 4.72 23.25 -0.78
CA LYS A 11 4.04 24.20 -1.66
C LYS A 11 3.75 23.56 -3.03
N LYS A 12 4.74 22.90 -3.65
CA LYS A 12 4.56 22.17 -4.91
C LYS A 12 3.53 21.04 -4.80
N MET A 13 3.50 20.30 -3.69
CA MET A 13 2.51 19.25 -3.49
C MET A 13 1.10 19.83 -3.34
N ARG A 14 0.94 20.96 -2.64
CA ARG A 14 -0.36 21.65 -2.51
C ARG A 14 -0.88 22.12 -3.87
N GLU A 15 -0.04 22.81 -4.62
CA GLU A 15 -0.37 23.27 -5.99
C GLU A 15 -0.77 22.07 -6.87
N LYS A 16 -0.06 20.94 -6.78
CA LYS A 16 -0.41 19.71 -7.49
C LYS A 16 -1.78 19.16 -7.07
N LEU A 17 -2.08 19.12 -5.78
CA LEU A 17 -3.34 18.60 -5.25
C LEU A 17 -4.54 19.53 -5.50
N GLU A 18 -4.30 20.81 -5.82
CA GLU A 18 -5.36 21.76 -6.18
C GLU A 18 -5.87 21.57 -7.61
N THR A 19 -5.05 21.01 -8.50
CA THR A 19 -5.45 20.67 -9.87
C THR A 19 -6.55 19.60 -9.90
N ASP A 20 -7.44 19.65 -10.90
CA ASP A 20 -8.51 18.65 -11.04
C ASP A 20 -7.96 17.23 -11.28
N GLU A 21 -6.86 17.12 -12.03
CA GLU A 21 -6.12 15.86 -12.21
C GLU A 21 -5.58 15.34 -10.87
N GLY A 22 -4.92 16.19 -10.08
CA GLY A 22 -4.41 15.84 -8.76
C GLY A 22 -5.51 15.38 -7.81
N LYS A 23 -6.66 16.07 -7.80
CA LYS A 23 -7.83 15.67 -7.00
C LYS A 23 -8.41 14.32 -7.41
N ASN A 24 -8.39 14.01 -8.72
CA ASN A 24 -8.88 12.73 -9.22
C ASN A 24 -7.95 11.59 -8.83
N ILE A 25 -6.64 11.76 -9.02
CA ILE A 25 -5.63 10.77 -8.60
C ILE A 25 -5.70 10.54 -7.09
N TYR A 26 -5.77 11.63 -6.31
CA TYR A 26 -5.87 11.55 -4.85
C TYR A 26 -7.12 10.77 -4.40
N ARG A 27 -8.28 11.00 -5.05
CA ARG A 27 -9.49 10.21 -4.81
C ARG A 27 -9.30 8.74 -5.15
N SER A 28 -8.61 8.40 -6.23
CA SER A 28 -8.30 7.01 -6.59
C SER A 28 -7.37 6.33 -5.57
N CYS A 29 -6.46 7.06 -4.93
CA CYS A 29 -5.58 6.51 -3.90
C CYS A 29 -6.37 5.96 -2.70
N MET A 30 -7.51 6.56 -2.36
CA MET A 30 -8.36 6.15 -1.24
C MET A 30 -8.84 4.70 -1.36
N SER A 31 -9.08 4.20 -2.57
CA SER A 31 -9.54 2.83 -2.80
C SER A 31 -8.42 1.86 -3.19
N THR A 32 -7.24 2.37 -3.54
CA THR A 32 -6.14 1.57 -4.10
C THR A 32 -4.95 1.50 -3.14
N VAL A 33 -4.31 2.63 -2.87
CA VAL A 33 -3.06 2.71 -2.09
C VAL A 33 -3.32 2.71 -0.59
N GLU A 34 -4.32 3.45 -0.12
CA GLU A 34 -4.64 3.56 1.31
C GLU A 34 -5.01 2.22 1.96
N PRO A 35 -5.83 1.35 1.34
CA PRO A 35 -6.15 0.05 1.93
C PRO A 35 -4.93 -0.87 2.04
N VAL A 36 -4.01 -0.80 1.08
CA VAL A 36 -2.77 -1.59 1.10
C VAL A 36 -1.86 -1.13 2.24
N HIS A 37 -1.65 0.19 2.36
CA HIS A 37 -0.89 0.76 3.48
C HIS A 37 -1.54 0.45 4.84
N GLY A 38 -2.87 0.57 4.93
CA GLY A 38 -3.63 0.23 6.13
C GLY A 38 -3.46 -1.24 6.52
N ASP A 39 -3.55 -2.19 5.58
CA ASP A 39 -3.33 -3.61 5.86
C ASP A 39 -1.90 -3.88 6.34
N MET A 40 -0.90 -3.33 5.65
CA MET A 40 0.50 -3.48 6.02
C MET A 40 0.77 -2.95 7.43
N GLN A 41 0.30 -1.75 7.76
CA GLN A 41 0.60 -1.12 9.05
C GLN A 41 -0.27 -1.68 10.19
N LYS A 42 -1.59 -1.68 10.02
CA LYS A 42 -2.53 -1.99 11.12
C LYS A 42 -2.79 -3.49 11.27
N ASN A 43 -2.93 -4.22 10.17
CA ASN A 43 -3.27 -5.64 10.24
C ASN A 43 -2.04 -6.55 10.30
N ARG A 44 -0.93 -6.14 9.66
CA ARG A 44 0.32 -6.92 9.59
C ARG A 44 1.40 -6.44 10.55
N GLY A 45 1.18 -5.30 11.22
CA GLY A 45 2.09 -4.80 12.25
C GLY A 45 3.39 -4.20 11.70
N PHE A 46 3.40 -3.75 10.44
CA PHE A 46 4.53 -2.99 9.91
C PHE A 46 4.52 -1.57 10.50
N ILE A 47 5.33 -1.34 11.54
CA ILE A 47 5.34 -0.08 12.29
C ILE A 47 6.50 0.82 11.88
N GLN A 48 7.67 0.24 11.59
CA GLN A 48 8.88 0.98 11.28
C GLN A 48 9.81 0.16 10.37
N PHE A 49 10.64 0.87 9.60
CA PHE A 49 11.72 0.26 8.83
C PHE A 49 12.84 -0.21 9.77
N ALA A 50 13.34 -1.41 9.51
CA ALA A 50 14.51 -1.95 10.20
C ALA A 50 15.81 -1.31 9.68
N LEU A 51 15.85 -0.95 8.39
CA LEU A 51 17.03 -0.37 7.75
C LEU A 51 16.96 1.16 7.69
N ARG A 52 18.14 1.79 7.58
CA ARG A 52 18.29 3.24 7.42
C ARG A 52 18.96 3.56 6.08
N GLY A 53 18.59 4.71 5.52
CA GLY A 53 19.03 5.16 4.20
C GLY A 53 18.04 4.73 3.11
N LEU A 54 17.79 5.65 2.17
CA LEU A 54 16.72 5.52 1.16
C LEU A 54 16.83 4.23 0.35
N GLU A 55 18.04 3.87 -0.07
CA GLU A 55 18.30 2.67 -0.87
C GLU A 55 17.88 1.39 -0.13
N LYS A 56 18.28 1.25 1.14
CA LYS A 56 17.98 0.07 1.95
C LYS A 56 16.50 0.00 2.34
N VAL A 57 15.91 1.15 2.67
CA VAL A 57 14.47 1.27 2.96
C VAL A 57 13.63 0.87 1.75
N ASN A 58 14.05 1.23 0.53
CA ASN A 58 13.37 0.82 -0.70
C ASN A 58 13.39 -0.70 -0.88
N VAL A 59 14.52 -1.36 -0.59
CA VAL A 59 14.61 -2.83 -0.65
C VAL A 59 13.64 -3.47 0.36
N GLU A 60 13.62 -2.98 1.59
CA GLU A 60 12.72 -3.48 2.64
C GLU A 60 11.24 -3.31 2.25
N TYR A 61 10.86 -2.13 1.75
CA TYR A 61 9.51 -1.85 1.31
C TYR A 61 9.09 -2.71 0.11
N ASN A 62 9.99 -2.91 -0.86
CA ASN A 62 9.72 -3.77 -2.02
C ASN A 62 9.48 -5.22 -1.59
N LEU A 63 10.24 -5.73 -0.62
CA LEU A 63 10.03 -7.08 -0.10
C LEU A 63 8.66 -7.20 0.60
N LEU A 64 8.28 -6.20 1.39
CA LEU A 64 6.95 -6.13 2.01
C LEU A 64 5.83 -6.12 0.95
N ALA A 65 5.98 -5.33 -0.11
CA ALA A 65 5.01 -5.25 -1.20
C ALA A 65 4.88 -6.57 -1.97
N ILE A 66 6.01 -7.25 -2.25
CA ILE A 66 6.01 -8.58 -2.88
C ILE A 66 5.25 -9.59 -2.01
N ALA A 67 5.55 -9.64 -0.71
CA ALA A 67 4.86 -10.54 0.21
C ALA A 67 3.34 -10.26 0.27
N HIS A 68 2.93 -9.00 0.30
CA HIS A 68 1.53 -8.60 0.25
C HIS A 68 0.85 -9.07 -1.05
N ASN A 69 1.49 -8.86 -2.20
CA ASN A 69 0.97 -9.26 -3.50
C ASN A 69 0.83 -10.78 -3.63
N ILE A 70 1.84 -11.55 -3.21
CA ILE A 70 1.79 -13.02 -3.19
C ILE A 70 0.60 -13.50 -2.35
N ARG A 71 0.42 -12.92 -1.16
CA ARG A 71 -0.72 -13.25 -0.30
C ARG A 71 -2.06 -12.99 -1.00
N LYS A 72 -2.22 -11.84 -1.65
CA LYS A 72 -3.45 -11.50 -2.39
C LYS A 72 -3.72 -12.51 -3.49
N ILE A 73 -2.70 -12.89 -4.25
CA ILE A 73 -2.80 -13.90 -5.31
C ILE A 73 -3.28 -15.23 -4.73
N ILE A 74 -2.68 -15.71 -3.63
CA ILE A 74 -3.04 -17.00 -3.01
C ILE A 74 -4.50 -16.99 -2.52
N ILE A 75 -4.96 -15.91 -1.87
CA ILE A 75 -6.33 -15.80 -1.39
C ILE A 75 -7.32 -15.82 -2.55
N HIS A 76 -7.10 -14.98 -3.56
CA HIS A 76 -7.98 -14.89 -4.73
C HIS A 76 -7.95 -16.18 -5.56
N ALA A 77 -6.80 -16.81 -5.72
CA ALA A 77 -6.69 -18.11 -6.36
C ALA A 77 -7.48 -19.18 -5.60
N LYS A 78 -7.40 -19.21 -4.26
CA LYS A 78 -8.18 -20.14 -3.42
C LYS A 78 -9.69 -19.91 -3.57
N ASP A 79 -10.13 -18.65 -3.62
CA ASP A 79 -11.55 -18.32 -3.76
C ASP A 79 -12.08 -18.63 -5.16
N ASN A 80 -11.27 -18.41 -6.20
CA ASN A 80 -11.58 -18.84 -7.57
C ASN A 80 -11.61 -20.37 -7.70
N LEU A 81 -10.66 -21.07 -7.08
CA LEU A 81 -10.66 -22.53 -6.99
C LEU A 81 -11.94 -23.01 -6.30
N LYS A 82 -12.29 -22.52 -5.11
CA LYS A 82 -13.54 -22.87 -4.40
C LYS A 82 -14.78 -22.70 -5.27
N LYS A 83 -14.87 -21.62 -6.07
CA LYS A 83 -15.98 -21.40 -7.01
C LYS A 83 -16.05 -22.47 -8.10
N ILE A 84 -14.90 -22.94 -8.58
CA ILE A 84 -14.81 -23.99 -9.61
C ILE A 84 -15.14 -25.38 -9.03
N ILE A 85 -14.61 -25.73 -7.85
CA ILE A 85 -14.73 -27.10 -7.29
C ILE A 85 -16.00 -27.28 -6.42
N GLY A 86 -16.73 -26.21 -6.09
CA GLY A 86 -17.98 -26.25 -5.34
C GLY A 86 -17.88 -26.75 -3.89
N LYS A 87 -16.66 -26.99 -3.37
CA LYS A 87 -16.41 -27.53 -2.02
C LYS A 87 -15.38 -26.68 -1.27
N PRO A 88 -15.57 -26.42 0.03
CA PRO A 88 -14.59 -25.66 0.80
C PRO A 88 -13.27 -26.44 0.86
N ILE A 89 -12.20 -25.85 0.31
CA ILE A 89 -10.83 -26.30 0.55
C ILE A 89 -10.49 -25.87 1.98
N ASN A 90 -10.76 -26.77 2.93
CA ASN A 90 -10.19 -26.70 4.26
C ASN A 90 -8.68 -26.81 4.08
N ALA A 91 -7.97 -25.71 4.34
CA ALA A 91 -6.52 -25.73 4.44
C ALA A 91 -6.19 -25.26 5.85
N ILE A 92 -5.34 -26.06 6.48
CA ILE A 92 -4.69 -25.94 7.79
C ILE A 92 -4.37 -24.48 8.14
#